data_AF-K0KTQ5-F1
#
_entry.id   AF-K0KTQ5-F1
#
_cell.length_a   1.000
_cell.length_b   1.000
_cell.length_c   1.000
_cell.angle_alpha   90.00
_cell.angle_beta   90.00
_cell.angle_gamma   90.00
#
_symmetry.space_group_name_H-M   'P 1'
#
loop_
_entity.id
_entity.type
_entity.pdbx_description
1 polymer ?
#
loop_
_entity_poly.entity_id
_entity_poly.type
_entity_poly.pdbx_seq_one_letter_code
_entity_poly.pdbx_strand_id
1 'polypeptide(L)'
;MPLSFEINKRKIKNLGFISAAILFGIGCITLYKSIQSEETPNQSKSENKGDKTKEIANKYTSKPVTIVVTDSIISAKLRLGEILSLTQDVVLVLDPNLNKQDLIGIEPQQEYKIIECESYDGLWSIVKHLNSELIFVVKDDLIEDLPKNLSRFVGEIIELEQNFAHINQKIISYIMN
;
A
#
# COMPACT_ATOMS: atom_id res chain seq x y z
N MET A 1 -37.70 6.33 77.54
CA MET A 1 -37.18 7.64 77.12
C MET A 1 -36.70 7.55 75.68
N PRO A 2 -37.50 7.98 74.69
CA PRO A 2 -37.03 8.23 73.33
C PRO A 2 -36.79 9.74 73.14
N LEU A 3 -35.57 10.14 72.79
CA LEU A 3 -35.26 11.50 72.36
C LEU A 3 -35.27 11.55 70.85
N SER A 4 -36.31 12.21 70.34
CA SER A 4 -36.42 12.77 69.00
C SER A 4 -35.25 13.70 68.69
N PHE A 5 -34.70 13.63 67.48
CA PHE A 5 -34.12 14.81 66.85
C PHE A 5 -34.48 14.88 65.37
N GLU A 6 -34.78 16.11 64.98
CA GLU A 6 -35.66 16.53 63.90
C GLU A 6 -34.85 16.73 62.61
N ILE A 7 -35.36 16.23 61.48
CA ILE A 7 -34.75 16.46 60.17
C ILE A 7 -35.09 17.88 59.71
N ASN A 8 -34.11 18.77 59.79
CA ASN A 8 -34.21 20.13 59.27
C ASN A 8 -34.04 20.15 57.74
N LYS A 9 -35.15 20.32 57.02
CA LYS A 9 -35.18 20.64 55.59
C LYS A 9 -34.97 22.14 55.39
N ARG A 10 -33.79 22.55 54.93
CA ARG A 10 -33.59 23.88 54.30
C ARG A 10 -32.90 23.77 52.95
N LYS A 11 -33.75 23.98 51.93
CA LYS A 11 -33.51 24.69 50.66
C LYS A 11 -32.26 24.29 49.86
N ILE A 12 -32.51 23.33 48.99
CA ILE A 12 -31.91 23.20 47.66
C ILE A 12 -32.24 24.49 46.88
N LYS A 13 -31.23 25.34 46.62
CA LYS A 13 -31.10 26.15 45.40
C LYS A 13 -29.62 26.43 45.19
N ASN A 14 -28.97 25.55 44.42
CA ASN A 14 -27.89 25.80 43.46
C ASN A 14 -27.32 24.43 43.00
N LEU A 15 -28.05 23.79 42.08
CA LEU A 15 -27.49 22.90 41.05
C LEU A 15 -26.45 23.72 40.26
N GLY A 16 -25.34 23.21 39.75
CA GLY A 16 -24.95 21.84 39.49
C GLY A 16 -24.19 21.82 38.17
N PHE A 17 -22.86 21.73 38.19
CA PHE A 17 -22.02 21.61 36.99
C PHE A 17 -20.64 20.97 37.25
N ILE A 18 -20.52 20.02 38.20
CA ILE A 18 -19.22 19.33 38.46
C ILE A 18 -19.41 17.80 38.54
N SER A 19 -20.43 17.24 37.90
CA SER A 19 -20.65 15.77 37.92
C SER A 19 -20.72 15.09 36.54
N ALA A 20 -20.62 15.84 35.44
CA ALA A 20 -20.69 15.25 34.09
C ALA A 20 -19.32 14.84 33.53
N ALA A 21 -18.22 15.51 33.89
CA ALA A 21 -16.91 15.25 33.25
C ALA A 21 -16.29 13.88 33.63
N ILE A 22 -16.56 13.36 34.82
CA ILE A 22 -15.96 12.11 35.31
C ILE A 22 -16.66 10.88 34.68
N LEU A 23 -17.95 10.99 34.32
CA LEU A 23 -18.71 9.90 33.73
C LEU A 23 -18.48 9.73 32.21
N PHE A 24 -18.15 10.82 31.49
CA PHE A 24 -17.78 10.71 30.07
C PHE A 24 -16.35 10.19 29.86
N GLY A 25 -15.41 10.47 30.78
CA GLY A 25 -14.02 10.00 30.66
C GLY A 25 -13.87 8.48 30.79
N ILE A 26 -14.64 7.85 31.69
CA ILE A 26 -14.57 6.39 31.91
C ILE A 26 -15.25 5.63 30.77
N GLY A 27 -16.36 6.15 30.22
CA GLY A 27 -17.10 5.49 29.13
C GLY A 27 -16.34 5.40 27.80
N CYS A 28 -15.53 6.41 27.47
CA CYS A 28 -14.69 6.36 26.25
C CYS A 28 -13.53 5.36 26.39
N ILE A 29 -12.96 5.19 27.59
CA ILE A 29 -11.87 4.23 27.83
C ILE A 29 -12.38 2.78 27.75
N THR A 30 -13.58 2.49 28.26
CA THR A 30 -14.14 1.12 28.19
C THR A 30 -14.58 0.74 26.79
N LEU A 31 -15.15 1.68 26.01
CA LEU A 31 -15.50 1.44 24.60
C LEU A 31 -14.26 1.28 23.71
N TYR A 32 -13.21 2.09 23.92
CA TYR A 32 -11.96 1.93 23.17
C TYR A 32 -11.28 0.58 23.46
N LYS A 33 -11.27 0.14 24.73
CA LYS A 33 -10.75 -1.19 25.09
C LYS A 33 -11.60 -2.33 24.53
N SER A 34 -12.92 -2.19 24.44
CA SER A 34 -13.81 -3.23 23.88
C SER A 34 -13.67 -3.41 22.37
N ILE A 35 -13.21 -2.41 21.62
CA ILE A 35 -12.95 -2.53 20.18
C ILE A 35 -11.54 -3.10 19.92
N GLN A 36 -10.64 -3.04 20.92
CA GLN A 36 -9.26 -3.51 20.82
C GLN A 36 -8.98 -4.79 21.63
N SER A 37 -9.98 -5.35 22.31
CA SER A 37 -9.85 -6.59 23.10
C SER A 37 -10.31 -7.81 22.32
N GLU A 38 -9.57 -8.13 21.25
CA GLU A 38 -9.33 -9.50 20.81
C GLU A 38 -7.83 -9.81 20.88
N GLU A 39 -7.13 -9.39 21.94
CA GLU A 39 -5.82 -9.96 22.26
C GLU A 39 -5.72 -10.23 23.76
N THR A 40 -5.85 -11.50 24.12
CA THR A 40 -5.57 -12.05 25.45
C THR A 40 -4.10 -11.81 25.83
N PRO A 41 -3.78 -11.43 27.08
CA PRO A 41 -2.40 -11.26 27.50
C PRO A 41 -1.86 -12.62 27.94
N ASN A 42 -1.03 -13.24 27.10
CA ASN A 42 -0.06 -14.22 27.57
C ASN A 42 1.33 -13.69 27.33
N GLN A 43 2.05 -13.50 28.43
CA GLN A 43 3.48 -13.21 28.47
C GLN A 43 4.23 -14.22 27.60
N SER A 44 4.77 -13.75 26.48
CA SER A 44 5.87 -14.37 25.76
C SER A 44 6.54 -13.27 24.94
N LYS A 45 7.84 -13.08 25.18
CA LYS A 45 8.73 -12.15 24.48
C LYS A 45 8.40 -12.07 22.98
N SER A 46 7.95 -10.92 22.51
CA SER A 46 7.84 -10.62 21.08
C SER A 46 8.66 -9.37 20.79
N GLU A 47 9.78 -9.60 20.12
CA GLU A 47 10.67 -8.56 19.61
C GLU A 47 9.95 -7.68 18.59
N ASN A 48 10.26 -6.38 18.65
CA ASN A 48 9.99 -5.32 17.68
C ASN A 48 9.80 -5.81 16.23
N LYS A 49 8.54 -5.96 15.81
CA LYS A 49 8.16 -6.23 14.41
C LYS A 49 7.49 -5.03 13.72
N GLY A 50 7.03 -4.03 14.48
CA GLY A 50 6.36 -2.83 13.95
C GLY A 50 7.31 -1.76 13.39
N ASP A 51 8.58 -1.76 13.82
CA ASP A 51 9.56 -0.74 13.40
C ASP A 51 10.27 -1.12 12.08
N LYS A 52 10.55 -2.41 11.88
CA LYS A 52 11.25 -2.92 10.69
C LYS A 52 10.46 -2.67 9.40
N THR A 53 9.13 -2.75 9.42
CA THR A 53 8.31 -2.54 8.23
C THR A 53 8.35 -1.09 7.74
N LYS A 54 8.44 -0.11 8.65
CA LYS A 54 8.61 1.31 8.29
C LYS A 54 10.02 1.61 7.78
N GLU A 55 11.03 0.98 8.37
CA GLU A 55 12.42 1.11 7.94
C GLU A 55 12.64 0.52 6.53
N ILE A 56 12.00 -0.62 6.22
CA ILE A 56 12.04 -1.24 4.89
C ILE A 56 11.30 -0.38 3.86
N ALA A 57 10.12 0.16 4.19
CA ALA A 57 9.36 1.01 3.27
C ALA A 57 10.12 2.29 2.88
N ASN A 58 10.90 2.88 3.79
CA ASN A 58 11.75 4.04 3.50
C ASN A 58 12.90 3.74 2.53
N LYS A 59 13.26 2.46 2.35
CA LYS A 59 14.29 2.05 1.39
C LYS A 59 13.75 1.96 -0.04
N TYR A 60 12.43 1.97 -0.24
CA TYR A 60 11.84 1.91 -1.56
C TYR A 60 11.22 3.24 -1.96
N THR A 61 11.17 3.48 -3.26
CA THR A 61 10.64 4.71 -3.85
C THR A 61 9.15 4.84 -3.53
N SER A 62 8.75 6.04 -3.13
CA SER A 62 7.33 6.41 -2.99
C SER A 62 6.77 6.97 -4.30
N LYS A 63 7.55 6.95 -5.39
CA LYS A 63 7.11 7.44 -6.70
C LYS A 63 6.19 6.42 -7.35
N PRO A 64 5.12 6.84 -8.04
CA PRO A 64 4.28 5.93 -8.79
C PRO A 64 5.06 5.34 -9.96
N VAL A 65 5.11 4.01 -10.02
CA VAL A 65 5.86 3.25 -11.02
C VAL A 65 4.91 2.39 -11.84
N THR A 66 5.04 2.46 -13.15
CA THR A 66 4.42 1.48 -14.07
C THR A 66 5.51 0.61 -14.68
N ILE A 67 5.33 -0.71 -14.62
CA ILE A 67 6.20 -1.66 -15.32
C ILE A 67 5.37 -2.29 -16.44
N VAL A 68 5.77 -2.05 -17.68
CA VAL A 68 5.19 -2.74 -18.84
C VAL A 68 5.83 -4.12 -18.92
N VAL A 69 5.06 -5.15 -18.61
CA VAL A 69 5.54 -6.54 -18.52
C VAL A 69 5.48 -7.18 -19.90
N THR A 70 6.65 -7.48 -20.45
CA THR A 70 6.85 -8.19 -21.72
C THR A 70 7.54 -9.53 -21.48
N ASP A 71 7.69 -10.34 -22.53
CA ASP A 71 8.34 -11.66 -22.46
C ASP A 71 9.75 -11.63 -21.87
N SER A 72 10.54 -10.58 -22.15
CA SER A 72 11.90 -10.47 -21.59
C SER A 72 11.88 -10.22 -20.08
N ILE A 73 10.87 -9.52 -19.55
CA ILE A 73 10.74 -9.31 -18.10
C ILE A 73 10.35 -10.60 -17.39
N ILE A 74 9.45 -11.39 -17.98
CA ILE A 74 9.10 -12.72 -17.46
C ILE A 74 10.33 -13.64 -17.50
N SER A 75 11.03 -13.65 -18.63
CA SER A 75 12.24 -14.45 -18.85
C SER A 75 13.39 -14.04 -17.93
N ALA A 76 13.46 -12.76 -17.54
CA ALA A 76 14.43 -12.26 -16.56
C ALA A 76 14.23 -12.81 -15.14
N LYS A 77 13.13 -13.54 -14.89
CA LYS A 77 12.75 -14.08 -13.57
C LYS A 77 12.77 -12.98 -12.51
N LEU A 78 12.30 -11.80 -12.88
CA LEU A 78 12.17 -10.68 -11.96
C LEU A 78 11.24 -11.10 -10.82
N ARG A 79 11.65 -10.80 -9.58
CA ARG A 79 10.85 -11.10 -8.39
C ARG A 79 9.73 -10.07 -8.23
N LEU A 80 8.78 -10.10 -9.17
CA LEU A 80 7.67 -9.15 -9.25
C LEU A 80 6.85 -9.14 -7.96
N GLY A 81 6.59 -10.30 -7.35
CA GLY A 81 5.89 -10.40 -6.06
C GLY A 81 6.59 -9.65 -4.92
N GLU A 82 7.93 -9.68 -4.86
CA GLU A 82 8.69 -8.92 -3.87
C GLU A 82 8.54 -7.41 -4.13
N ILE A 83 8.67 -6.98 -5.39
CA ILE A 83 8.54 -5.56 -5.77
C ILE A 83 7.14 -5.02 -5.44
N LEU A 84 6.09 -5.81 -5.72
CA LEU A 84 4.70 -5.44 -5.44
C LEU A 84 4.37 -5.38 -3.94
N SER A 85 5.03 -6.20 -3.13
CA SER A 85 4.89 -6.20 -1.66
C SER A 85 5.65 -5.04 -1.01
N LEU A 86 6.82 -4.72 -1.55
CA LEU A 86 7.74 -3.76 -0.94
C LEU A 86 7.46 -2.32 -1.38
N THR A 87 6.87 -2.15 -2.56
CA THR A 87 6.58 -0.83 -3.13
C THR A 87 5.08 -0.56 -3.08
N GLN A 88 4.72 0.63 -2.60
CA GLN A 88 3.32 1.01 -2.40
C GLN A 88 2.62 1.25 -3.75
N ASP A 89 3.17 2.13 -4.56
CA ASP A 89 2.57 2.61 -5.81
C ASP A 89 3.26 2.01 -7.04
N VAL A 90 3.11 0.69 -7.23
CA VAL A 90 3.55 -0.03 -8.45
C VAL A 90 2.34 -0.64 -9.14
N VAL A 91 2.26 -0.47 -10.44
CA VAL A 91 1.29 -1.13 -11.31
C VAL A 91 2.02 -1.90 -12.41
N LEU A 92 1.62 -3.16 -12.62
CA LEU A 92 2.09 -3.97 -13.75
C LEU A 92 1.05 -3.88 -14.86
N VAL A 93 1.49 -3.55 -16.06
CA VAL A 93 0.64 -3.55 -17.25
C VAL A 93 1.18 -4.63 -18.18
N LEU A 94 0.39 -5.68 -18.40
CA LEU A 94 0.79 -6.83 -19.21
C LEU A 94 0.66 -6.51 -20.70
N ASP A 95 1.65 -6.96 -21.48
CA ASP A 95 1.57 -7.03 -22.92
C ASP A 95 0.34 -7.88 -23.36
N PRO A 96 -0.35 -7.53 -24.46
CA PRO A 96 -1.47 -8.31 -25.00
C PRO A 96 -1.22 -9.80 -25.25
N ASN A 97 0.03 -10.19 -25.41
CA ASN A 97 0.39 -11.60 -25.62
C ASN A 97 0.55 -12.38 -24.31
N LEU A 98 0.45 -11.71 -23.16
CA LEU A 98 0.69 -12.28 -21.84
C LEU A 98 -0.57 -12.27 -20.98
N ASN A 99 -0.69 -13.30 -20.14
CA ASN A 99 -1.76 -13.43 -19.16
C ASN A 99 -1.19 -13.39 -17.74
N LYS A 100 -2.05 -13.12 -16.75
CA LYS A 100 -1.69 -13.19 -15.33
C LYS A 100 -1.11 -14.54 -14.91
N GLN A 101 -1.48 -15.63 -15.58
CA GLN A 101 -0.99 -16.97 -15.30
C GLN A 101 0.50 -17.15 -15.61
N ASP A 102 1.05 -16.31 -16.50
CA ASP A 102 2.46 -16.34 -16.86
C ASP A 102 3.35 -15.68 -15.79
N LEU A 103 2.73 -14.95 -14.86
CA LEU A 103 3.41 -14.31 -13.74
C LEU A 103 3.61 -15.29 -12.59
N ILE A 104 4.89 -15.53 -12.25
CA ILE A 104 5.26 -16.45 -11.17
C ILE A 104 5.49 -15.65 -9.88
N GLY A 105 4.95 -16.15 -8.76
CA GLY A 105 5.21 -15.60 -7.43
C GLY A 105 4.38 -14.37 -7.07
N ILE A 106 3.24 -14.17 -7.74
CA ILE A 106 2.26 -13.15 -7.38
C ILE A 106 1.28 -13.74 -6.35
N GLU A 107 1.08 -13.02 -5.25
CA GLU A 107 0.06 -13.37 -4.26
C GLU A 107 -1.32 -12.84 -4.68
N PRO A 108 -2.44 -13.52 -4.34
CA PRO A 108 -3.79 -13.06 -4.72
C PRO A 108 -4.11 -11.64 -4.22
N GLN A 109 -3.50 -11.23 -3.12
CA GLN A 109 -3.66 -9.90 -2.55
C GLN A 109 -3.03 -8.80 -3.41
N GLN A 110 -2.15 -9.14 -4.35
CA GLN A 110 -1.44 -8.19 -5.21
C GLN A 110 -2.05 -8.11 -6.62
N GLU A 111 -3.01 -8.98 -6.94
CA GLU A 111 -3.58 -9.09 -8.28
C GLU A 111 -4.25 -7.79 -8.76
N TYR A 112 -4.76 -6.98 -7.82
CA TYR A 112 -5.34 -5.67 -8.13
C TYR A 112 -4.33 -4.66 -8.71
N LYS A 113 -3.02 -4.91 -8.54
CA LYS A 113 -1.94 -4.10 -9.12
C LYS A 113 -1.58 -4.51 -10.55
N ILE A 114 -2.23 -5.53 -11.10
CA ILE A 114 -1.92 -6.10 -12.41
C ILE A 114 -3.08 -5.82 -13.37
N ILE A 115 -2.76 -5.20 -14.50
CA ILE A 115 -3.71 -4.86 -15.55
C ILE A 115 -3.37 -5.67 -16.80
N GLU A 116 -4.28 -6.55 -17.20
CA GLU A 116 -4.21 -7.27 -18.48
C GLU A 116 -4.71 -6.36 -19.60
N CYS A 117 -4.05 -6.41 -20.75
CA CYS A 117 -4.44 -5.66 -21.93
C CYS A 117 -4.80 -6.63 -23.04
N GLU A 118 -5.77 -6.27 -23.88
CA GLU A 118 -6.12 -7.05 -25.09
C GLU A 118 -5.48 -6.49 -26.36
N SER A 119 -4.93 -5.27 -26.30
CA SER A 119 -4.31 -4.57 -27.42
C SER A 119 -3.23 -3.59 -26.97
N TYR A 120 -2.25 -3.30 -27.84
CA TYR A 120 -1.19 -2.33 -27.57
C TYR A 120 -1.73 -0.90 -27.44
N ASP A 121 -2.76 -0.54 -28.21
CA ASP A 121 -3.46 0.74 -28.05
C ASP A 121 -4.10 0.88 -26.66
N GLY A 122 -4.72 -0.20 -26.18
CA GLY A 122 -5.27 -0.28 -24.83
C GLY A 122 -4.18 -0.15 -23.77
N LEU A 123 -3.08 -0.88 -23.93
CA LEU A 123 -1.90 -0.80 -23.07
C LEU A 123 -1.39 0.63 -22.94
N TRP A 124 -1.15 1.31 -24.06
CA TRP A 124 -0.68 2.70 -24.04
C TRP A 124 -1.70 3.69 -23.51
N SER A 125 -2.99 3.40 -23.66
CA SER A 125 -4.06 4.22 -23.07
C SER A 125 -4.08 4.08 -21.55
N ILE A 126 -3.91 2.87 -21.03
CA ILE A 126 -3.79 2.59 -19.59
C ILE A 126 -2.54 3.28 -19.03
N VAL A 127 -1.39 3.09 -19.67
CA VAL A 127 -0.13 3.71 -19.24
C VAL A 127 -0.24 5.23 -19.14
N LYS A 128 -0.87 5.89 -20.14
CA LYS A 128 -1.13 7.34 -20.10
C LYS A 128 -2.09 7.75 -18.98
N HIS A 129 -3.06 6.90 -18.68
CA HIS A 129 -4.05 7.15 -17.62
C HIS A 129 -3.45 7.02 -16.22
N LEU A 130 -2.56 6.04 -16.02
CA LEU A 130 -1.87 5.82 -14.75
C LEU A 130 -0.97 6.99 -14.35
N ASN A 131 -0.47 7.76 -15.33
CA ASN A 131 0.34 8.96 -15.11
C ASN A 131 1.49 8.74 -14.11
N SER A 132 2.18 7.62 -14.25
CA SER A 132 3.29 7.25 -13.38
C SER A 132 4.52 8.13 -13.60
N GLU A 133 5.27 8.33 -12.53
CA GLU A 133 6.50 9.12 -12.58
C GLU A 133 7.63 8.32 -13.21
N LEU A 134 7.66 7.01 -12.99
CA LEU A 134 8.63 6.11 -13.62
C LEU A 134 7.90 5.06 -14.47
N ILE A 135 8.41 4.82 -15.68
CA ILE A 135 7.94 3.73 -16.54
C ILE A 135 9.11 2.87 -16.96
N PHE A 136 8.99 1.57 -16.76
CA PHE A 136 9.93 0.60 -17.28
C PHE A 136 9.36 -0.08 -18.52
N VAL A 137 10.14 -0.11 -19.60
CA VAL A 137 9.75 -0.77 -20.85
C VAL A 137 10.96 -1.43 -21.50
N VAL A 138 10.79 -2.65 -22.01
CA VAL A 138 11.81 -3.30 -22.85
C VAL A 138 11.49 -2.95 -24.30
N LYS A 139 12.28 -2.03 -24.88
CA LYS A 139 11.98 -1.50 -26.22
C LYS A 139 12.03 -2.58 -27.30
N ASP A 140 12.95 -3.52 -27.17
CA ASP A 140 13.17 -4.59 -28.15
C ASP A 140 12.02 -5.60 -28.22
N ASP A 141 11.18 -5.67 -27.18
CA ASP A 141 10.02 -6.57 -27.14
C ASP A 141 8.75 -5.92 -27.70
N LEU A 142 8.75 -4.60 -27.90
CA LEU A 142 7.57 -3.90 -28.41
C LEU A 142 7.43 -4.13 -29.91
N ILE A 143 6.23 -4.53 -30.33
CA ILE A 143 5.89 -4.65 -31.76
C ILE A 143 5.91 -3.27 -32.45
N GLU A 144 5.54 -2.22 -31.71
CA GLU A 144 5.46 -0.85 -32.19
C GLU A 144 6.36 0.08 -31.37
N ASP A 145 6.84 1.14 -32.01
CA ASP A 145 7.56 2.21 -31.32
C ASP A 145 6.71 2.86 -30.22
N LEU A 146 7.39 3.36 -29.19
CA LEU A 146 6.74 4.12 -28.11
C LEU A 146 5.90 5.27 -28.67
N PRO A 147 4.69 5.52 -28.13
CA PRO A 147 3.87 6.64 -28.57
C PRO A 147 4.62 7.98 -28.45
N LYS A 148 4.71 8.75 -29.53
CA LYS A 148 5.50 9.99 -29.61
C LYS A 148 5.20 11.03 -28.52
N ASN A 149 3.99 11.01 -27.97
CA ASN A 149 3.54 11.96 -26.95
C ASN A 149 3.53 11.35 -25.54
N LEU A 150 4.08 10.14 -25.34
CA LEU A 150 4.01 9.44 -24.07
C LEU A 150 4.62 10.25 -22.92
N SER A 151 5.75 10.92 -23.16
CA SER A 151 6.45 11.80 -22.20
C SER A 151 5.65 12.98 -21.68
N ARG A 152 4.48 13.29 -22.27
CA ARG A 152 3.57 14.33 -21.75
C ARG A 152 2.67 13.82 -20.64
N PHE A 153 2.51 12.50 -20.54
CA PHE A 153 1.61 11.82 -19.61
C PHE A 153 2.37 11.05 -18.54
N VAL A 154 3.70 10.98 -18.61
CA VAL A 154 4.52 10.12 -17.77
C VAL A 154 5.81 10.88 -17.45
N GLY A 155 6.40 10.66 -16.28
CA GLY A 155 7.59 11.41 -15.86
C GLY A 155 8.85 11.02 -16.65
N GLU A 156 9.42 9.89 -16.30
CA GLU A 156 10.66 9.34 -16.86
C GLU A 156 10.37 7.96 -17.48
N ILE A 157 10.83 7.77 -18.72
CA ILE A 157 10.74 6.49 -19.42
C ILE A 157 12.10 5.82 -19.36
N ILE A 158 12.19 4.70 -18.65
CA ILE A 158 13.38 3.87 -18.51
C ILE A 158 13.30 2.73 -19.53
N GLU A 159 14.06 2.90 -20.62
CA GLU A 159 14.25 1.84 -21.61
C GLU A 159 15.21 0.78 -21.05
N LEU A 160 14.74 -0.46 -21.02
CA LEU A 160 15.48 -1.63 -20.59
C LEU A 160 16.00 -2.39 -21.81
N GLU A 161 17.23 -2.89 -21.72
CA GLU A 161 17.81 -3.78 -22.72
C GLU A 161 17.34 -5.22 -22.47
N GLN A 162 17.30 -6.05 -23.52
CA GLN A 162 16.89 -7.46 -23.44
C GLN A 162 17.79 -8.36 -22.55
N ASN A 163 18.85 -7.82 -21.97
CA ASN A 163 19.76 -8.58 -21.12
C ASN A 163 19.17 -8.82 -19.72
N PHE A 164 18.72 -10.06 -19.48
CA PHE A 164 18.08 -10.52 -18.25
C PHE A 164 18.80 -10.13 -16.95
N ALA A 165 20.14 -10.18 -16.93
CA ALA A 165 20.90 -9.85 -15.72
C ALA A 165 20.82 -8.35 -15.38
N HIS A 166 20.71 -7.51 -16.41
CA HIS A 166 20.68 -6.06 -16.27
C HIS A 166 19.28 -5.54 -15.95
N ILE A 167 18.21 -6.20 -16.43
CA ILE A 167 16.81 -5.81 -16.18
C ILE A 167 16.54 -5.72 -14.67
N ASN A 168 16.86 -6.79 -13.92
CA ASN A 168 16.60 -6.84 -12.48
C ASN A 168 17.41 -5.79 -11.73
N GLN A 169 18.70 -5.65 -12.05
CA GLN A 169 19.58 -4.68 -11.40
C GLN A 169 19.11 -3.25 -11.63
N LYS A 170 18.72 -2.94 -12.88
CA LYS A 170 18.27 -1.60 -13.27
C LYS A 170 16.93 -1.26 -12.62
N ILE A 171 15.94 -2.17 -12.63
CA ILE A 171 14.67 -1.92 -11.94
C ILE A 171 14.91 -1.71 -10.44
N ILE A 172 15.70 -2.57 -9.80
CA ILE A 172 15.99 -2.46 -8.37
C ILE A 172 16.73 -1.17 -8.02
N SER A 173 17.67 -0.70 -8.86
CA SER A 173 18.43 0.53 -8.56
C SER A 173 17.59 1.80 -8.59
N TYR A 174 16.49 1.81 -9.34
CA TYR A 174 15.56 2.95 -9.40
C TYR A 174 14.45 2.84 -8.33
N ILE A 175 14.08 1.62 -7.95
CA ILE A 175 13.05 1.40 -6.92
C ILE A 175 13.66 1.51 -5.52
N MET A 176 14.94 1.13 -5.30
CA MET A 176 15.61 1.35 -4.02
C MET A 176 16.22 2.76 -3.93
N ASN A 177 15.93 3.46 -2.84
CA ASN A 177 16.57 4.72 -2.43
C ASN A 177 17.90 4.50 -1.71
#